data_AF-A0A1Z8TL10-F1
#
_entry.id   AF-A0A1Z8TL10-F1
#
_cell.length_a   1.000
_cell.length_b   1.000
_cell.length_c   1.000
_cell.angle_alpha   90.00
_cell.angle_beta   90.00
_cell.angle_gamma   90.00
#
_symmetry.space_group_name_H-M   'P 1'
#
loop_
_entity.id
_entity.type
_entity.pdbx_description
1 polymer ?
#
loop_
_entity_poly.entity_id
_entity_poly.type
_entity_poly.pdbx_seq_one_letter_code
_entity_poly.pdbx_strand_id
1 'polypeptide(L)'
;MTQQSSEQRSAIPGNIRCLCGACSITVADNQAQCYLRCGCDDCRQFAEYAHSKGGVAPVSLPRHFYFKSDILSTEGKEHIKVLKLRANGASTRLCCKKCYSVLAVDHPAYWGNVFLALPDYCNHDCDLTRPLSAYIYMGEFDADEDSKWEPYVPLFESFRFRRQRMQYNLLPDRIPWRDSFRPKGMRLSALIKQLDKVEILSLNKTKRSISDLEGQIENMNRELRSVKNQLILMREIVDKSELEKSKAQSKLISLSEKLLHYKQKFGDITSS
;
A
#
# COMPACT_ATOMS: atom_id res chain seq x y z
N MET A 1 3.19 29.66 -28.60
CA MET A 1 3.58 29.49 -27.19
C MET A 1 4.20 28.11 -27.05
N THR A 2 5.52 28.12 -26.92
CA THR A 2 6.42 26.97 -26.93
C THR A 2 6.19 26.09 -25.71
N GLN A 3 5.85 24.82 -25.93
CA GLN A 3 5.91 23.79 -24.89
C GLN A 3 7.35 23.67 -24.43
N GLN A 4 7.60 24.01 -23.17
CA GLN A 4 8.88 23.73 -22.53
C GLN A 4 9.04 22.21 -22.43
N SER A 5 10.07 21.73 -23.11
CA SER A 5 10.67 20.41 -22.98
C SER A 5 10.89 20.07 -21.51
N SER A 6 10.39 18.91 -21.08
CA SER A 6 10.83 18.28 -19.84
C SER A 6 12.34 18.04 -19.94
N GLU A 7 13.13 18.87 -19.27
CA GLU A 7 14.58 18.70 -19.18
C GLU A 7 14.89 17.28 -18.65
N GLN A 8 15.54 16.47 -19.48
CA GLN A 8 16.10 15.19 -19.08
C GLN A 8 17.26 15.46 -18.11
N ARG A 9 16.96 15.62 -16.82
CA ARG A 9 17.97 15.52 -15.78
C ARG A 9 18.62 14.14 -15.88
N SER A 10 19.95 14.10 -15.93
CA SER A 10 20.69 12.85 -15.79
C SER A 10 20.40 12.27 -14.41
N ALA A 11 19.80 11.09 -14.35
CA ALA A 11 19.51 10.40 -13.10
C ALA A 11 20.80 10.27 -12.25
N ILE A 12 20.73 10.77 -11.01
CA ILE A 12 21.82 10.73 -10.04
C ILE A 12 21.68 9.43 -9.26
N PRO A 13 22.73 8.61 -9.13
CA PRO A 13 22.66 7.41 -8.31
C PRO A 13 22.41 7.73 -6.83
N GLY A 14 21.68 6.85 -6.16
CA GLY A 14 21.41 6.93 -4.72
C GLY A 14 21.79 5.63 -4.03
N ASN A 15 22.06 5.68 -2.74
CA ASN A 15 22.52 4.55 -1.98
C ASN A 15 21.66 4.36 -0.72
N ILE A 16 21.22 3.12 -0.52
CA ILE A 16 20.43 2.69 0.63
C ILE A 16 21.28 1.68 1.41
N ARG A 17 21.61 2.02 2.66
CA ARG A 17 22.57 1.31 3.52
C ARG A 17 21.90 0.81 4.78
N CYS A 18 22.38 -0.32 5.29
CA CYS A 18 21.99 -0.72 6.63
C CYS A 18 22.61 0.21 7.67
N LEU A 19 22.05 0.23 8.88
CA LEU A 19 22.47 1.15 9.94
C LEU A 19 23.89 0.86 10.43
N CYS A 20 24.33 -0.39 10.38
CA CYS A 20 25.69 -0.77 10.77
C CYS A 20 26.74 -0.66 9.64
N GLY A 21 26.35 -0.22 8.44
CA GLY A 21 27.25 -0.06 7.29
C GLY A 21 27.73 -1.35 6.64
N ALA A 22 27.26 -2.52 7.09
CA ALA A 22 27.71 -3.82 6.60
C ALA A 22 27.21 -4.18 5.18
N CYS A 23 26.13 -3.57 4.70
CA CYS A 23 25.61 -3.83 3.36
C CYS A 23 24.83 -2.63 2.81
N SER A 24 24.81 -2.53 1.48
CA SER A 24 24.19 -1.43 0.74
C SER A 24 23.66 -1.86 -0.62
N ILE A 25 22.69 -1.12 -1.15
CA ILE A 25 22.29 -1.16 -2.56
C ILE A 25 22.43 0.23 -3.17
N THR A 26 22.98 0.30 -4.39
CA THR A 26 23.04 1.54 -5.16
C THR A 26 21.99 1.51 -6.26
N VAL A 27 21.07 2.47 -6.27
CA VAL A 27 20.06 2.66 -7.30
C VAL A 27 20.54 3.64 -8.37
N ALA A 28 20.07 3.47 -9.61
CA ALA A 28 20.43 4.31 -10.74
C ALA A 28 19.83 5.72 -10.68
N ASP A 29 18.74 5.88 -9.93
CA ASP A 29 18.00 7.12 -9.76
C ASP A 29 17.64 7.27 -8.28
N ASN A 30 18.22 8.29 -7.64
CA ASN A 30 18.04 8.58 -6.23
C ASN A 30 16.70 9.25 -5.93
N GLN A 31 15.87 9.53 -6.92
CA GLN A 31 14.59 10.21 -6.74
C GLN A 31 13.44 9.22 -6.50
N ALA A 32 12.76 9.38 -5.37
CA ALA A 32 11.54 8.63 -5.11
C ALA A 32 10.44 9.00 -6.13
N GLN A 33 9.70 7.98 -6.57
CA GLN A 33 8.60 8.07 -7.54
C GLN A 33 7.24 8.24 -6.87
N CYS A 34 7.13 7.96 -5.57
CA CYS A 34 5.91 8.13 -4.77
C CYS A 34 6.25 7.98 -3.30
N TYR A 35 5.44 8.61 -2.45
CA TYR A 35 5.46 8.49 -1.01
C TYR A 35 4.08 8.10 -0.50
N LEU A 36 3.99 6.99 0.24
CA LEU A 36 2.80 6.52 0.92
C LEU A 36 3.07 6.35 2.42
N ARG A 37 2.02 6.29 3.22
CA ARG A 37 2.06 5.79 4.60
C ARG A 37 1.12 4.60 4.71
N CYS A 38 1.56 3.49 5.31
CA CYS A 38 0.86 2.20 5.23
C CYS A 38 0.52 1.65 6.61
N GLY A 39 -0.77 1.48 6.87
CA GLY A 39 -1.33 1.02 8.13
C GLY A 39 -1.50 -0.50 8.27
N CYS A 40 -0.96 -1.30 7.35
CA CYS A 40 -1.21 -2.75 7.37
C CYS A 40 -0.42 -3.50 8.47
N ASP A 41 -1.03 -4.58 8.97
CA ASP A 41 -0.44 -5.47 9.98
C ASP A 41 0.90 -6.05 9.50
N ASP A 42 1.04 -6.33 8.19
CA ASP A 42 2.26 -6.87 7.59
C ASP A 42 3.45 -5.91 7.72
N CYS A 43 3.24 -4.59 7.73
CA CYS A 43 4.33 -3.62 7.92
C CYS A 43 4.70 -3.52 9.40
N ARG A 44 3.70 -3.38 10.27
CA ARG A 44 3.87 -3.28 11.73
C ARG A 44 4.55 -4.53 12.29
N GLN A 45 4.00 -5.71 12.01
CA GLN A 45 4.55 -6.98 12.49
C GLN A 45 5.98 -7.24 12.02
N PHE A 46 6.34 -6.83 10.80
CA PHE A 46 7.72 -6.97 10.35
C PHE A 46 8.66 -6.04 11.11
N ALA A 47 8.26 -4.79 11.36
CA ALA A 47 9.04 -3.85 12.15
C ALA A 47 9.24 -4.37 13.58
N GLU A 48 8.18 -4.89 14.23
CA GLU A 48 8.25 -5.53 15.55
C GLU A 48 9.23 -6.71 15.56
N TYR A 49 9.15 -7.58 14.55
CA TYR A 49 10.09 -8.69 14.39
C TYR A 49 11.53 -8.17 14.26
N ALA A 50 11.78 -7.18 13.38
CA ALA A 50 13.11 -6.63 13.18
C ALA A 50 13.66 -6.03 14.48
N HIS A 51 12.83 -5.28 15.22
CA HIS A 51 13.19 -4.71 16.52
C HIS A 51 13.52 -5.79 17.55
N SER A 52 12.73 -6.87 17.64
CA SER A 52 12.99 -8.01 18.52
C SER A 52 14.34 -8.70 18.28
N LYS A 53 14.97 -8.41 17.13
CA LYS A 53 16.27 -8.92 16.73
C LYS A 53 17.39 -7.88 16.78
N GLY A 54 17.15 -6.73 17.42
CA GLY A 54 18.11 -5.63 17.56
C GLY A 54 18.03 -4.57 16.46
N GLY A 55 16.98 -4.58 15.64
CA GLY A 55 16.67 -3.50 14.72
C GLY A 55 16.07 -2.27 15.40
N VAL A 56 15.83 -1.22 14.63
CA VAL A 56 15.22 0.03 15.11
C VAL A 56 13.80 -0.22 15.63
N ALA A 57 13.41 0.56 16.64
CA ALA A 57 12.06 0.53 17.19
C ALA A 57 11.02 0.79 16.09
N PRO A 58 9.88 0.08 16.08
CA PRO A 58 8.82 0.31 15.11
C PRO A 58 8.28 1.74 15.21
N VAL A 59 8.04 2.36 14.06
CA VAL A 59 7.21 3.57 14.00
C VAL A 59 5.76 3.15 13.76
N SER A 60 4.80 3.89 14.33
CA SER A 60 3.36 3.56 14.23
C SER A 60 2.93 3.41 12.77
N LEU A 61 3.31 4.38 11.94
CA LEU A 61 2.92 4.40 10.54
C LEU A 61 4.12 4.73 9.63
N PRO A 62 4.81 3.71 9.10
CA PRO A 62 6.09 3.85 8.40
C PRO A 62 5.95 4.59 7.08
N ARG A 63 7.02 5.30 6.71
CA ARG A 63 7.12 6.00 5.43
C ARG A 63 7.50 5.03 4.33
N HIS A 64 6.70 4.99 3.28
CA HIS A 64 6.89 4.11 2.14
C HIS A 64 7.28 4.90 0.90
N PHE A 65 8.57 4.86 0.55
CA PHE A 65 9.05 5.51 -0.68
C PHE A 65 9.32 4.49 -1.76
N TYR A 66 8.83 4.77 -2.96
CA TYR A 66 8.95 3.85 -4.09
C TYR A 66 10.00 4.33 -5.08
N PHE A 67 10.90 3.45 -5.46
CA PHE A 67 11.97 3.73 -6.41
C PHE A 67 11.84 2.83 -7.63
N LYS A 68 12.33 3.28 -8.79
CA LYS A 68 12.49 2.38 -9.94
C LYS A 68 13.41 1.23 -9.55
N SER A 69 13.06 0.03 -9.98
CA SER A 69 13.84 -1.18 -9.71
C SER A 69 15.04 -1.26 -10.65
N ASP A 70 15.99 -0.36 -10.45
CA ASP A 70 17.21 -0.21 -11.24
C ASP A 70 18.43 -0.16 -10.32
N ILE A 71 18.86 -1.33 -9.86
CA ILE A 71 19.95 -1.49 -8.90
C ILE A 71 21.24 -1.66 -9.68
N LEU A 72 22.14 -0.67 -9.56
CA LEU A 72 23.44 -0.65 -10.22
C LEU A 72 24.44 -1.59 -9.55
N SER A 73 24.47 -1.60 -8.21
CA SER A 73 25.40 -2.42 -7.44
C SER A 73 24.86 -2.79 -6.06
N THR A 74 25.48 -3.78 -5.43
CA THR A 74 25.16 -4.24 -4.07
C THR A 74 26.45 -4.61 -3.37
N GLU A 75 26.68 -4.05 -2.18
CA GLU A 75 27.85 -4.31 -1.35
C GLU A 75 27.45 -5.11 -0.11
N GLY A 76 28.35 -5.98 0.36
CA GLY A 76 28.11 -6.82 1.54
C GLY A 76 26.96 -7.81 1.36
N LYS A 77 26.87 -8.46 0.18
CA LYS A 77 25.79 -9.41 -0.14
C LYS A 77 25.68 -10.54 0.89
N GLU A 78 26.81 -11.01 1.43
CA GLU A 78 26.92 -11.99 2.50
C GLU A 78 26.24 -11.55 3.80
N HIS A 79 26.07 -10.24 4.00
CA HIS A 79 25.37 -9.62 5.11
C HIS A 79 23.91 -9.28 4.80
N ILE A 80 23.39 -9.65 3.64
CA ILE A 80 21.97 -9.49 3.26
C ILE A 80 21.26 -10.84 3.38
N LYS A 81 20.09 -10.84 4.02
CA LYS A 81 19.15 -11.97 4.02
C LYS A 81 17.81 -11.56 3.42
N VAL A 82 17.13 -12.55 2.84
CA VAL A 82 15.82 -12.36 2.21
C VAL A 82 14.74 -12.95 3.11
N LEU A 83 13.81 -12.12 3.57
CA LEU A 83 12.79 -12.51 4.55
C LEU A 83 11.37 -12.38 4.00
N LYS A 84 10.51 -13.34 4.37
CA LYS A 84 9.05 -13.24 4.27
C LYS A 84 8.42 -13.56 5.61
N LEU A 85 7.37 -12.81 5.98
CA LEU A 85 6.61 -13.11 7.20
C LEU A 85 5.96 -14.50 7.13
N ARG A 86 5.43 -14.87 5.97
CA ARG A 86 4.64 -16.08 5.71
C ARG A 86 4.96 -16.62 4.32
N ALA A 87 4.78 -17.93 4.11
CA ALA A 87 4.99 -18.58 2.82
C ALA A 87 4.14 -17.96 1.70
N ASN A 88 2.86 -17.71 1.99
CA ASN A 88 1.90 -17.05 1.10
C ASN A 88 1.88 -15.51 1.24
N GLY A 89 2.79 -14.93 2.03
CA GLY A 89 2.92 -13.47 2.15
C GLY A 89 3.37 -12.86 0.82
N ALA A 90 2.88 -11.67 0.48
CA ALA A 90 3.21 -11.04 -0.80
C ALA A 90 4.56 -10.32 -0.74
N SER A 91 4.84 -9.60 0.35
CA SER A 91 6.07 -8.81 0.50
C SER A 91 7.29 -9.66 0.82
N THR A 92 8.37 -9.43 0.07
CA THR A 92 9.69 -10.06 0.26
C THR A 92 10.72 -8.97 0.56
N ARG A 93 11.47 -9.11 1.64
CA ARG A 93 12.30 -8.02 2.19
C ARG A 93 13.78 -8.37 2.16
N LEU A 94 14.63 -7.47 1.66
CA LEU A 94 16.07 -7.51 1.83
C LEU A 94 16.43 -6.84 3.15
N CYS A 95 17.04 -7.60 4.05
CA CYS A 95 17.37 -7.13 5.40
C CYS A 95 18.85 -7.39 5.71
N CYS A 96 19.46 -6.53 6.51
CA CYS A 96 20.80 -6.80 7.05
C CYS A 96 20.74 -7.96 8.06
N LYS A 97 21.68 -8.90 7.97
CA LYS A 97 21.85 -10.01 8.93
C LYS A 97 22.28 -9.52 10.32
N LYS A 98 22.98 -8.38 10.40
CA LYS A 98 23.56 -7.84 11.64
C LYS A 98 22.62 -6.92 12.40
N CYS A 99 22.11 -5.86 11.74
CA CYS A 99 21.29 -4.83 12.40
C CYS A 99 19.81 -4.86 11.99
N TYR A 100 19.39 -5.85 11.18
CA TYR A 100 18.00 -6.03 10.76
C TYR A 100 17.37 -4.83 10.02
N SER A 101 18.17 -3.85 9.58
CA SER A 101 17.73 -2.78 8.69
C SER A 101 17.10 -3.32 7.42
N VAL A 102 16.03 -2.67 6.96
CA VAL A 102 15.31 -3.04 5.73
C VAL A 102 15.83 -2.19 4.57
N LEU A 103 16.54 -2.81 3.64
CA LEU A 103 17.11 -2.12 2.47
C LEU A 103 16.07 -1.91 1.36
N ALA A 104 15.28 -2.94 1.09
CA ALA A 104 14.30 -2.91 0.02
C ALA A 104 13.22 -3.97 0.23
N VAL A 105 12.03 -3.70 -0.30
CA VAL A 105 10.88 -4.60 -0.28
C VAL A 105 10.34 -4.78 -1.69
N ASP A 106 10.25 -6.02 -2.13
CA ASP A 106 9.58 -6.44 -3.36
C ASP A 106 8.14 -6.89 -3.04
N HIS A 107 7.26 -6.73 -4.02
CA HIS A 107 5.87 -7.17 -3.93
C HIS A 107 5.35 -7.51 -5.34
N PRO A 108 4.56 -8.59 -5.52
CA PRO A 108 4.05 -8.99 -6.84
C PRO A 108 3.32 -7.89 -7.61
N ALA A 109 2.58 -7.02 -6.91
CA ALA A 109 1.89 -5.88 -7.53
C ALA A 109 2.83 -4.83 -8.16
N TYR A 110 4.14 -4.90 -7.91
CA TYR A 110 5.13 -3.95 -8.44
C TYR A 110 5.63 -4.35 -9.83
N TRP A 111 5.29 -5.55 -10.32
CA TRP A 111 5.70 -6.07 -11.63
C TRP A 111 7.22 -6.00 -11.89
N GLY A 112 8.01 -5.98 -10.80
CA GLY A 112 9.46 -5.77 -10.84
C GLY A 112 9.90 -4.42 -11.40
N ASN A 113 9.00 -3.44 -11.55
CA ASN A 113 9.32 -2.11 -12.08
C ASN A 113 9.71 -1.14 -10.97
N VAL A 114 9.23 -1.36 -9.75
CA VAL A 114 9.59 -0.56 -8.58
C VAL A 114 9.92 -1.45 -7.40
N PHE A 115 10.54 -0.88 -6.40
CA PHE A 115 10.62 -1.46 -5.06
C PHE A 115 10.30 -0.41 -4.00
N LEU A 116 9.99 -0.89 -2.80
CA LEU A 116 9.70 -0.06 -1.64
C LEU A 116 10.94 0.06 -0.75
N ALA A 117 11.32 1.28 -0.42
CA ALA A 117 12.29 1.62 0.62
C ALA A 117 11.57 2.18 1.86
N LEU A 118 12.05 1.80 3.04
CA LEU A 118 11.52 2.24 4.33
C LEU A 118 12.61 3.04 5.06
N PRO A 119 12.74 4.35 4.83
CA PRO A 119 13.83 5.16 5.36
C PRO A 119 13.85 5.23 6.89
N ASP A 120 12.76 4.86 7.56
CA ASP A 120 12.71 4.77 9.02
C ASP A 120 13.56 3.60 9.56
N TYR A 121 13.94 2.64 8.71
CA TYR A 121 14.63 1.40 9.09
C TYR A 121 16.00 1.22 8.41
N CYS A 122 16.53 2.24 7.75
CA CYS A 122 17.83 2.21 7.07
C CYS A 122 18.44 3.62 6.89
N ASN A 123 19.71 3.70 6.52
CA ASN A 123 20.35 4.95 6.10
C ASN A 123 20.21 5.11 4.59
N HIS A 124 20.11 6.35 4.10
CA HIS A 124 20.10 6.62 2.65
C HIS A 124 20.61 8.03 2.32
N ASP A 125 20.97 8.26 1.06
CA ASP A 125 21.22 9.59 0.47
C ASP A 125 20.27 9.90 -0.70
N CYS A 126 19.17 9.14 -0.80
CA CYS A 126 18.10 9.36 -1.78
C CYS A 126 17.30 10.65 -1.52
N ASP A 127 16.79 11.23 -2.60
CA ASP A 127 15.85 12.36 -2.58
C ASP A 127 14.43 11.85 -2.23
N LEU A 128 14.01 12.21 -1.02
CA LEU A 128 12.70 11.90 -0.44
C LEU A 128 11.76 13.11 -0.35
N THR A 129 11.99 14.16 -1.15
CA THR A 129 11.18 15.40 -1.13
C THR A 129 9.77 15.24 -1.72
N ARG A 130 9.42 14.04 -2.23
CA ARG A 130 8.07 13.73 -2.73
C ARG A 130 7.03 13.99 -1.63
N PRO A 131 5.94 14.72 -1.92
CA PRO A 131 4.84 14.89 -0.98
C PRO A 131 4.10 13.57 -0.76
N LEU A 132 3.44 13.44 0.40
CA LEU A 132 2.64 12.27 0.74
C LEU A 132 1.45 12.14 -0.23
N SER A 133 1.41 11.04 -0.97
CA SER A 133 0.35 10.78 -1.95
C SER A 133 -0.93 10.25 -1.30
N ALA A 134 -0.79 9.34 -0.34
CA ALA A 134 -1.93 8.71 0.35
C ALA A 134 -1.54 7.93 1.62
N TYR A 135 -2.55 7.75 2.47
CA TYR A 135 -2.58 6.74 3.51
C TYR A 135 -3.27 5.47 2.99
N ILE A 136 -2.63 4.30 3.13
CA ILE A 136 -3.14 3.03 2.58
C ILE A 136 -3.25 1.94 3.65
N TYR A 137 -4.20 1.02 3.44
CA TYR A 137 -4.49 -0.08 4.36
C TYR A 137 -4.84 0.36 5.78
N MET A 138 -5.48 1.52 5.92
CA MET A 138 -5.76 2.12 7.22
C MET A 138 -6.86 1.42 8.03
N GLY A 139 -7.56 0.45 7.46
CA GLY A 139 -8.52 -0.38 8.20
C GLY A 139 -7.86 -1.43 9.12
N GLU A 140 -6.52 -1.46 9.16
CA GLU A 140 -5.69 -2.31 10.04
C GLU A 140 -4.84 -1.46 11.00
N PHE A 141 -5.06 -0.14 11.01
CA PHE A 141 -4.34 0.82 11.83
C PHE A 141 -5.26 1.36 12.91
N ASP A 142 -4.76 1.40 14.15
CA ASP A 142 -5.47 2.03 15.25
C ASP A 142 -5.14 3.53 15.27
N ALA A 143 -6.16 4.37 15.08
CA ALA A 143 -5.99 5.82 14.93
C ALA A 143 -5.46 6.48 16.22
N ASP A 144 -5.60 5.83 17.38
CA ASP A 144 -5.05 6.31 18.64
C ASP A 144 -3.51 6.26 18.69
N GLU A 145 -2.86 5.60 17.72
CA GLU A 145 -1.39 5.48 17.61
C GLU A 145 -0.69 6.63 16.84
N ASP A 146 -1.41 7.49 16.11
CA ASP A 146 -0.82 8.65 15.41
C ASP A 146 -1.78 9.85 15.36
N SER A 147 -1.47 10.88 16.15
CA SER A 147 -2.30 12.09 16.28
C SER A 147 -2.06 13.14 15.19
N LYS A 148 -1.14 12.91 14.23
CA LYS A 148 -0.74 13.91 13.24
C LYS A 148 -0.95 13.42 11.80
N TRP A 149 -2.20 13.53 11.36
CA TRP A 149 -2.58 13.34 9.96
C TRP A 149 -2.29 14.60 9.13
N GLU A 150 -1.75 14.44 7.93
CA GLU A 150 -1.63 15.54 6.98
C GLU A 150 -3.02 15.89 6.41
N PRO A 151 -3.48 17.15 6.53
CA PRO A 151 -4.76 17.56 5.99
C PRO A 151 -4.85 17.30 4.48
N TYR A 152 -6.04 16.89 4.02
CA TYR A 152 -6.38 16.68 2.61
C TYR A 152 -5.64 15.55 1.87
N VAL A 153 -4.75 14.81 2.54
CA VAL A 153 -4.17 13.59 1.99
C VAL A 153 -5.23 12.48 2.00
N PRO A 154 -5.47 11.79 0.86
CA PRO A 154 -6.50 10.76 0.78
C PRO A 154 -6.14 9.53 1.62
N LEU A 155 -7.17 8.96 2.25
CA LEU A 155 -7.08 7.76 3.08
C LEU A 155 -7.84 6.59 2.46
N PHE A 156 -7.17 5.44 2.37
CA PHE A 156 -7.72 4.19 1.87
C PHE A 156 -7.65 3.10 2.95
N GLU A 157 -8.80 2.66 3.43
CA GLU A 157 -8.90 1.59 4.44
C GLU A 157 -8.41 0.24 3.92
N SER A 158 -8.77 -0.12 2.69
CA SER A 158 -8.45 -1.41 2.10
C SER A 158 -8.66 -1.45 0.58
N PHE A 159 -7.62 -1.92 -0.12
CA PHE A 159 -7.71 -2.26 -1.54
C PHE A 159 -8.50 -3.53 -1.85
N ARG A 160 -9.18 -4.17 -0.87
CA ARG A 160 -10.21 -5.18 -1.16
C ARG A 160 -11.42 -4.57 -1.87
N PHE A 161 -11.72 -3.30 -1.59
CA PHE A 161 -12.86 -2.60 -2.17
C PHE A 161 -12.52 -2.00 -3.54
N ARG A 162 -13.32 -2.34 -4.55
CA ARG A 162 -13.11 -1.86 -5.94
C ARG A 162 -13.12 -0.33 -6.04
N ARG A 163 -14.00 0.33 -5.29
CA ARG A 163 -14.11 1.79 -5.25
C ARG A 163 -12.81 2.45 -4.78
N GLN A 164 -12.25 1.98 -3.67
CA GLN A 164 -10.99 2.49 -3.14
C GLN A 164 -9.83 2.27 -4.12
N ARG A 165 -9.76 1.11 -4.78
CA ARG A 165 -8.77 0.88 -5.86
C ARG A 165 -8.92 1.85 -7.02
N MET A 166 -10.15 2.14 -7.46
CA MET A 166 -10.39 3.09 -8.54
C MET A 166 -9.96 4.50 -8.14
N GLN A 167 -10.32 4.95 -6.94
CA GLN A 167 -9.93 6.26 -6.42
C GLN A 167 -8.40 6.39 -6.30
N TYR A 168 -7.72 5.36 -5.79
CA TYR A 168 -6.26 5.32 -5.74
C TYR A 168 -5.63 5.41 -7.14
N ASN A 169 -6.21 4.72 -8.13
CA ASN A 169 -5.71 4.76 -9.51
C ASN A 169 -5.91 6.13 -10.19
N LEU A 170 -6.74 7.01 -9.64
CA LEU A 170 -6.95 8.37 -10.13
C LEU A 170 -5.98 9.39 -9.52
N LEU A 171 -5.15 8.99 -8.54
CA LEU A 171 -4.16 9.90 -7.97
C LEU A 171 -3.14 10.34 -9.03
N PRO A 172 -2.83 11.65 -9.08
CA PRO A 172 -1.96 12.21 -10.12
C PRO A 172 -0.49 11.76 -9.98
N ASP A 173 -0.07 11.47 -8.76
CA ASP A 173 1.27 11.08 -8.35
C ASP A 173 1.38 9.59 -8.01
N ARG A 174 0.43 8.78 -8.49
CA ARG A 174 0.44 7.33 -8.27
C ARG A 174 1.69 6.70 -8.86
N ILE A 175 2.05 5.58 -8.25
CA ILE A 175 3.19 4.78 -8.72
C ILE A 175 2.88 4.19 -10.10
N PRO A 176 3.78 4.35 -11.07
CA PRO A 176 3.66 3.73 -12.38
C PRO A 176 4.01 2.23 -12.32
N TRP A 177 3.24 1.44 -11.54
CA TRP A 177 3.53 0.04 -11.26
C TRP A 177 3.77 -0.80 -12.51
N ARG A 178 3.11 -0.44 -13.62
CA ARG A 178 3.10 -1.20 -14.87
C ARG A 178 3.91 -0.53 -15.99
N ASP A 179 4.48 0.64 -15.75
CA ASP A 179 5.22 1.33 -16.78
C ASP A 179 6.56 0.61 -16.96
N SER A 180 6.65 -0.11 -18.08
CA SER A 180 7.84 -0.86 -18.40
C SER A 180 9.00 0.09 -18.65
N PHE A 181 10.15 -0.24 -18.10
CA PHE A 181 11.39 0.42 -18.42
C PHE A 181 12.53 -0.61 -18.49
N ARG A 182 13.58 -0.23 -19.20
CA ARG A 182 14.81 -1.01 -19.31
C ARG A 182 15.78 -0.55 -18.22
N PRO A 183 16.09 -1.37 -17.21
CA PRO A 183 17.04 -0.98 -16.16
C PRO A 183 18.46 -0.88 -16.72
N LYS A 184 19.24 0.06 -16.19
CA LYS A 184 20.70 0.17 -16.45
C LYS A 184 21.46 -0.93 -15.71
N GLY A 185 21.02 -1.27 -14.50
CA GLY A 185 21.50 -2.37 -13.69
C GLY A 185 20.50 -3.52 -13.70
N MET A 186 20.09 -3.98 -12.51
CA MET A 186 19.15 -5.09 -12.37
C MET A 186 17.92 -4.74 -11.53
N ARG A 187 16.84 -5.48 -11.76
CA ARG A 187 15.63 -5.41 -10.93
C ARG A 187 15.89 -6.06 -9.57
N LEU A 188 15.19 -5.59 -8.54
CA LEU A 188 15.22 -6.17 -7.19
C LEU A 188 14.86 -7.66 -7.20
N SER A 189 13.90 -8.07 -8.01
CA SER A 189 13.51 -9.48 -8.15
C SER A 189 14.64 -10.36 -8.71
N ALA A 190 15.53 -9.81 -9.54
CA ALA A 190 16.72 -10.50 -10.00
C ALA A 190 17.79 -10.57 -8.89
N LEU A 191 17.98 -9.48 -8.13
CA LEU A 191 18.88 -9.47 -6.97
C LEU A 191 18.44 -10.51 -5.91
N ILE A 192 17.14 -10.58 -5.59
CA ILE A 192 16.59 -11.57 -4.66
C ILE A 192 16.92 -13.01 -5.09
N LYS A 193 16.88 -13.31 -6.40
CA LYS A 193 17.23 -14.64 -6.93
C LYS A 193 18.73 -14.96 -6.82
N GLN A 194 19.59 -13.94 -6.76
CA GLN A 194 21.04 -14.12 -6.61
C GLN A 194 21.47 -14.29 -5.14
N LEU A 195 20.62 -13.88 -4.19
CA LEU A 195 20.89 -13.96 -2.77
C LEU A 195 20.47 -15.32 -2.19
N ASP A 196 20.85 -15.56 -0.94
CA ASP A 196 20.51 -16.77 -0.18
C ASP A 196 19.00 -17.13 -0.25
N LYS A 197 18.68 -18.38 0.11
CA LYS A 197 17.31 -18.88 0.17
C LYS A 197 16.42 -17.94 1.00
N VAL A 198 15.24 -17.65 0.45
CA VAL A 198 14.19 -16.89 1.15
C VAL A 198 13.80 -17.60 2.44
N GLU A 199 14.04 -16.94 3.57
CA GLU A 199 13.66 -17.41 4.91
C GLU A 199 12.20 -17.00 5.18
N ILE A 200 11.40 -17.97 5.63
CA ILE A 200 9.99 -17.77 5.99
C ILE A 200 9.90 -17.79 7.51
N LEU A 201 9.49 -16.65 8.09
CA LEU A 201 9.42 -16.47 9.55
C LEU A 201 8.23 -17.18 10.19
N SER A 202 7.23 -17.58 9.40
CA SER A 202 6.01 -18.26 9.85
C SER A 202 5.24 -17.52 10.95
N LEU A 203 5.26 -16.19 10.92
CA LEU A 203 4.49 -15.38 11.88
C LEU A 203 3.00 -15.45 11.53
N ASN A 204 2.17 -15.73 12.54
CA ASN A 204 0.71 -15.71 12.38
C ASN A 204 0.24 -14.29 12.08
N LYS A 205 -0.80 -14.14 11.25
CA LYS A 205 -1.47 -12.85 11.16
C LYS A 205 -2.06 -12.51 12.52
N THR A 206 -1.87 -11.27 12.96
CA THR A 206 -2.57 -10.74 14.14
C THR A 206 -4.06 -10.91 13.87
N LYS A 207 -4.77 -11.62 14.75
CA LYS A 207 -6.23 -11.73 14.64
C LYS A 207 -6.79 -10.37 15.01
N ARG A 208 -7.56 -9.76 14.11
CA ARG A 208 -8.38 -8.58 14.44
C ARG A 208 -9.21 -8.89 15.67
N SER A 209 -9.28 -7.94 16.58
CA SER A 209 -10.08 -8.06 17.80
C SER A 209 -11.56 -8.19 17.43
N ILE A 210 -12.38 -8.74 18.33
CA ILE A 210 -13.83 -8.84 18.12
C ILE A 210 -14.43 -7.43 17.87
N SER A 211 -13.92 -6.40 18.54
CA SER A 211 -14.30 -5.01 18.34
C SER A 211 -14.03 -4.48 16.92
N ASP A 212 -12.95 -4.91 16.25
CA ASP A 212 -12.66 -4.52 14.86
C ASP A 212 -13.62 -5.16 13.85
N LEU A 213 -14.18 -6.31 14.20
CA LEU A 213 -15.21 -6.98 13.40
C LEU A 213 -16.57 -6.33 13.65
N GLU A 214 -16.88 -5.99 14.90
CA GLU A 214 -18.10 -5.26 15.28
C GLU A 214 -18.18 -3.88 14.63
N GLY A 215 -17.08 -3.10 14.63
CA GLY A 215 -17.03 -1.81 13.95
C GLY A 215 -17.20 -1.92 12.43
N GLN A 216 -16.67 -2.98 11.81
CA GLN A 216 -16.90 -3.26 10.39
C GLN A 216 -18.36 -3.66 10.10
N ILE A 217 -18.98 -4.45 10.97
CA ILE A 217 -20.41 -4.79 10.88
C ILE A 217 -21.26 -3.54 11.01
N GLU A 218 -20.93 -2.64 11.95
CA GLU A 218 -21.68 -1.40 12.13
C GLU A 218 -21.57 -0.46 10.93
N ASN A 219 -20.37 -0.32 10.35
CA ASN A 219 -20.17 0.50 9.15
C ASN A 219 -20.91 -0.08 7.94
N MET A 220 -20.86 -1.41 7.74
CA MET A 220 -21.65 -2.08 6.69
C MET A 220 -23.16 -1.89 6.91
N ASN A 221 -23.64 -1.98 8.15
CA ASN A 221 -25.04 -1.74 8.48
C ASN A 221 -25.45 -0.28 8.23
N ARG A 222 -24.55 0.68 8.43
CA ARG A 222 -24.76 2.10 8.09
C ARG A 222 -24.87 2.30 6.58
N GLU A 223 -23.98 1.71 5.79
CA GLU A 223 -24.06 1.75 4.32
C GLU A 223 -25.36 1.11 3.82
N LEU A 224 -25.76 -0.04 4.38
CA LEU A 224 -26.95 -0.76 3.97
C LEU A 224 -28.23 0.03 4.27
N ARG A 225 -28.30 0.72 5.42
CA ARG A 225 -29.37 1.67 5.75
C ARG A 225 -29.40 2.85 4.78
N SER A 226 -28.25 3.44 4.46
CA SER A 226 -28.16 4.53 3.49
C SER A 226 -28.66 4.11 2.11
N VAL A 227 -28.29 2.92 1.64
CA VAL A 227 -28.76 2.39 0.35
C VAL A 227 -30.27 2.16 0.36
N LYS A 228 -30.83 1.58 1.44
CA LYS A 228 -32.28 1.41 1.59
C LYS A 228 -33.02 2.75 1.54
N ASN A 229 -32.54 3.76 2.26
CA ASN A 229 -33.16 5.09 2.27
C ASN A 229 -33.10 5.77 0.90
N GLN A 230 -31.98 5.66 0.18
CA GLN A 230 -31.87 6.15 -1.19
C GLN A 230 -32.84 5.43 -2.14
N LEU A 231 -33.06 4.13 -1.95
CA LEU A 231 -33.98 3.34 -2.76
C LEU A 231 -35.44 3.76 -2.53
N ILE A 232 -35.82 4.06 -1.28
CA ILE A 232 -37.14 4.62 -0.93
C ILE A 232 -37.33 5.98 -1.60
N LEU A 233 -36.38 6.91 -1.43
CA LEU A 233 -36.44 8.25 -2.02
C LEU A 233 -36.54 8.20 -3.55
N MET A 234 -35.78 7.31 -4.19
CA MET A 234 -35.84 7.15 -5.65
C MET A 234 -37.19 6.58 -6.12
N ARG A 235 -37.83 5.68 -5.35
CA ARG A 235 -39.20 5.22 -5.66
C ARG A 235 -40.19 6.38 -5.60
N GLU A 236 -40.14 7.21 -4.55
CA GLU A 236 -41.01 8.37 -4.42
C GLU A 236 -40.83 9.41 -5.54
N ILE A 237 -39.61 9.58 -6.05
CA ILE A 237 -39.31 10.48 -7.18
C ILE A 237 -39.87 9.92 -8.49
N VAL A 238 -39.71 8.60 -8.73
CA VAL A 238 -40.28 7.92 -9.90
C VAL A 238 -41.81 8.03 -9.92
N ASP A 239 -42.44 8.02 -8.74
CA ASP A 239 -43.90 8.10 -8.61
C ASP A 239 -44.45 9.54 -8.79
N LYS A 240 -43.61 10.59 -8.70
CA LYS A 240 -44.06 12.01 -8.69
C LYS A 240 -43.74 12.83 -9.95
N SER A 241 -42.84 12.40 -10.85
CA SER A 241 -42.39 13.22 -12.01
C SER A 241 -42.10 12.41 -13.27
N GLU A 242 -42.79 12.71 -14.39
CA GLU A 242 -42.60 12.05 -15.69
C GLU A 242 -41.21 12.30 -16.32
N LEU A 243 -40.60 13.47 -16.09
CA LEU A 243 -39.33 13.87 -16.70
C LEU A 243 -38.09 13.33 -15.95
N GLU A 244 -38.21 13.11 -14.64
CA GLU A 244 -37.15 12.54 -13.78
C GLU A 244 -37.17 11.00 -13.75
N LYS A 245 -38.25 10.36 -14.26
CA LYS A 245 -38.44 8.90 -14.27
C LYS A 245 -37.26 8.13 -14.86
N SER A 246 -36.72 8.54 -16.00
CA SER A 246 -35.67 7.77 -16.69
C SER A 246 -34.36 7.68 -15.88
N LYS A 247 -33.88 8.82 -15.34
CA LYS A 247 -32.65 8.85 -14.52
C LYS A 247 -32.87 8.18 -13.17
N ALA A 248 -34.03 8.39 -12.55
CA ALA A 248 -34.37 7.77 -11.28
C ALA A 248 -34.52 6.24 -11.43
N GLN A 249 -35.15 5.74 -12.50
CA GLN A 249 -35.29 4.31 -12.81
C GLN A 249 -33.93 3.63 -13.01
N SER A 250 -33.01 4.21 -13.80
CA SER A 250 -31.66 3.65 -13.95
C SER A 250 -30.91 3.57 -12.63
N LYS A 251 -31.08 4.57 -11.75
CA LYS A 251 -30.46 4.56 -10.41
C LYS A 251 -31.11 3.54 -9.48
N LEU A 252 -32.43 3.33 -9.60
CA LEU A 252 -33.20 2.34 -8.86
C LEU A 252 -32.79 0.91 -9.21
N ILE A 253 -32.54 0.63 -10.49
CA ILE A 253 -32.00 -0.64 -10.97
C ILE A 253 -30.62 -0.89 -10.36
N SER A 254 -29.71 0.08 -10.45
CA SER A 254 -28.35 -0.04 -9.88
C SER A 254 -28.35 -0.26 -8.35
N LEU A 255 -29.23 0.43 -7.62
CA LEU A 255 -29.37 0.24 -6.18
C LEU A 255 -29.98 -1.12 -5.83
N SER A 256 -30.94 -1.60 -6.63
CA SER A 256 -31.56 -2.92 -6.45
C SER A 256 -30.57 -4.06 -6.71
N GLU A 257 -29.73 -3.94 -7.75
CA GLU A 257 -28.64 -4.89 -8.03
C GLU A 257 -27.62 -4.93 -6.89
N LYS A 258 -27.25 -3.77 -6.34
CA LYS A 258 -26.38 -3.71 -5.15
C LYS A 258 -27.02 -4.41 -3.96
N LEU A 259 -28.31 -4.18 -3.71
CA LEU A 259 -29.02 -4.80 -2.59
C LEU A 259 -29.12 -6.32 -2.75
N LEU A 260 -29.35 -6.80 -3.97
CA LEU A 260 -29.35 -8.23 -4.30
C LEU A 260 -27.96 -8.85 -4.10
N HIS A 261 -26.90 -8.15 -4.50
CA HIS A 261 -25.53 -8.58 -4.24
C HIS A 261 -25.25 -8.73 -2.74
N TYR A 262 -25.70 -7.78 -1.91
CA TYR A 262 -25.56 -7.89 -0.46
C TYR A 262 -26.36 -9.08 0.11
N LYS A 263 -27.62 -9.27 -0.32
CA LYS A 263 -28.44 -10.42 0.11
C LYS A 263 -27.82 -11.78 -0.26
N GLN A 264 -27.29 -11.92 -1.47
CA GLN A 264 -26.66 -13.16 -1.91
C GLN A 264 -25.37 -13.47 -1.15
N LYS A 265 -24.62 -12.43 -0.78
CA LYS A 265 -23.32 -12.58 -0.13
C LYS A 265 -23.41 -12.77 1.39
N PHE A 266 -24.46 -12.25 2.02
CA PHE A 266 -24.57 -12.17 3.47
C PHE A 266 -25.87 -12.80 4.03
N GLY A 267 -26.73 -13.37 3.19
CA GLY A 267 -28.03 -13.93 3.58
C GLY A 267 -29.14 -12.88 3.70
N ASP A 268 -30.39 -13.33 3.82
CA ASP A 268 -31.53 -12.43 4.07
C ASP A 268 -31.50 -11.93 5.51
N ILE A 269 -31.22 -10.64 5.69
CA ILE A 269 -31.30 -9.97 6.99
C ILE A 269 -32.75 -9.48 7.16
N THR A 270 -33.66 -10.42 7.36
CA THR A 270 -35.00 -10.17 7.90
C THR A 270 -35.18 -11.05 9.13
N SER A 271 -34.53 -10.64 10.22
CA SER A 271 -34.81 -11.12 11.57
C SER A 271 -34.11 -10.22 12.59
N SER A 272 -34.73 -9.07 12.87
CA SER A 272 -34.84 -8.36 14.15
C SER A 272 -35.66 -7.10 13.90
#